data_AF-A0A969S9I8-F1
#
_entry.id   AF-A0A969S9I8-F1
#
_cell.length_a   1.000
_cell.length_b   1.000
_cell.length_c   1.000
_cell.angle_alpha   90.00
_cell.angle_beta   90.00
_cell.angle_gamma   90.00
#
_symmetry.space_group_name_H-M   'P 1'
#
loop_
_entity.id
_entity.type
_entity.pdbx_description
1 polymer ?
#
loop_
_entity_poly.entity_id
_entity_poly.type
_entity_poly.pdbx_seq_one_letter_code
_entity_poly.pdbx_strand_id
1 'polypeptide(L)'
;MGDAVGDYFGISNPLSYSLVAGSGAGFNYPLAKSLNIAAACLGSEANVAGNDVGLAGSDKLTFTPGDKVTLAATYNYAYYSAGGAGAGGSESYGVNAFGVNAGYVIVSKLNISGWAGWGFSESKDSNDDGDLFNWAVRLGLPDLLREGNFGGFSAWRFFGRWFYQQHRCGWYKLHGNQ
;
A
#
# COMPACT_ATOMS: atom_id res chain seq x y z
N MET A 1 -7.64 17.44 -23.80
CA MET A 1 -7.33 18.77 -23.22
C MET A 1 -7.50 18.56 -21.73
N GLY A 2 -6.39 18.38 -21.01
CA GLY A 2 -6.35 18.22 -19.55
C GLY A 2 -6.64 16.81 -19.01
N ASP A 3 -6.28 15.77 -19.75
CA ASP A 3 -6.56 14.38 -19.39
C ASP A 3 -5.54 13.92 -18.34
N ALA A 4 -6.02 13.84 -17.10
CA ALA A 4 -5.53 12.98 -16.03
C ALA A 4 -4.00 12.93 -15.88
N VAL A 5 -3.51 13.79 -14.99
CA VAL A 5 -2.45 13.41 -14.05
C VAL A 5 -2.97 12.31 -13.11
N GLY A 6 -3.37 11.18 -13.69
CA GLY A 6 -3.75 9.98 -12.98
C GLY A 6 -2.48 9.30 -12.53
N ASP A 7 -2.35 9.13 -11.21
CA ASP A 7 -1.32 8.32 -10.53
C ASP A 7 -0.02 8.19 -11.33
N TYR A 8 0.83 9.22 -11.31
CA TYR A 8 2.12 9.15 -11.98
C TYR A 8 2.88 7.91 -11.54
N PHE A 9 2.83 6.90 -12.41
CA PHE A 9 3.49 5.63 -12.30
C PHE A 9 3.04 4.84 -11.06
N GLY A 10 1.89 4.17 -11.20
CA GLY A 10 1.22 3.28 -10.23
C GLY A 10 2.15 2.65 -9.20
N ILE A 11 2.38 3.40 -8.12
CA ILE A 11 2.94 2.85 -6.90
C ILE A 11 2.02 3.21 -5.76
N SER A 12 1.28 2.19 -5.35
CA SER A 12 0.75 2.07 -4.02
C SER A 12 1.88 1.66 -3.09
N ASN A 13 2.00 2.32 -1.94
CA ASN A 13 2.73 1.79 -0.79
C ASN A 13 2.44 0.29 -0.64
N PRO A 14 3.44 -0.61 -0.57
CA PRO A 14 3.20 -2.04 -0.46
C PRO A 14 2.38 -2.43 0.78
N LEU A 15 2.36 -1.56 1.81
CA LEU A 15 1.49 -1.69 2.97
C LEU A 15 0.00 -1.39 2.69
N SER A 16 -0.33 -0.98 1.46
CA SER A 16 -1.71 -0.78 0.99
C SER A 16 -2.35 -2.08 0.46
N TYR A 17 -1.57 -3.16 0.30
CA TYR A 17 -2.12 -4.44 -0.13
C TYR A 17 -2.57 -5.25 1.08
N SER A 18 -3.84 -5.62 1.10
CA SER A 18 -4.36 -6.64 2.00
C SER A 18 -4.27 -8.01 1.35
N LEU A 19 -3.92 -9.03 2.12
CA LEU A 19 -3.98 -10.44 1.71
C LEU A 19 -5.38 -11.05 1.92
N VAL A 20 -6.33 -10.27 2.45
CA VAL A 20 -7.74 -10.68 2.59
C VAL A 20 -8.42 -10.55 1.22
N ALA A 21 -8.81 -11.70 0.65
CA ALA A 21 -9.62 -11.79 -0.56
C ALA A 21 -11.05 -12.24 -0.23
N GLY A 22 -12.04 -11.56 -0.79
CA GLY A 22 -13.45 -11.93 -0.66
C GLY A 22 -14.39 -10.76 -0.97
N SER A 23 -15.64 -10.86 -0.53
CA SER A 23 -16.66 -9.84 -0.78
C SER A 23 -16.38 -8.55 0.00
N GLY A 24 -16.73 -7.41 -0.59
CA GLY A 24 -16.54 -6.14 0.07
C GLY A 24 -17.45 -5.04 -0.43
N ALA A 25 -17.35 -3.90 0.24
CA ALA A 25 -18.03 -2.67 -0.11
C ALA A 25 -17.03 -1.53 -0.08
N GLY A 26 -17.25 -0.55 -0.94
CA GLY A 26 -16.45 0.66 -0.93
C GLY A 26 -17.25 1.84 -1.46
N PHE A 27 -16.80 3.02 -1.11
CA PHE A 27 -17.32 4.26 -1.66
C PHE A 27 -16.17 5.18 -2.06
N ASN A 28 -16.48 6.05 -3.00
CA ASN A 28 -15.60 7.11 -3.45
C ASN A 28 -16.42 8.39 -3.58
N TYR A 29 -16.05 9.43 -2.84
CA TYR A 29 -16.82 10.66 -2.74
C TYR A 29 -15.93 11.89 -2.97
N PRO A 30 -16.12 12.64 -4.07
CA PRO A 30 -15.45 13.92 -4.29
C PRO A 30 -16.09 15.00 -3.39
N LEU A 31 -15.41 15.35 -2.30
CA LEU A 31 -15.84 16.45 -1.42
C LEU A 31 -15.74 17.81 -2.13
N ALA A 32 -14.77 17.96 -3.02
CA ALA A 32 -14.54 19.14 -3.83
C ALA A 32 -13.83 18.77 -5.14
N LYS A 33 -13.63 19.75 -6.04
CA LYS A 33 -12.85 19.54 -7.28
C LYS A 33 -11.42 19.06 -7.02
N SER A 34 -10.84 19.47 -5.89
CA SER A 34 -9.47 19.15 -5.50
C SER A 34 -9.37 18.14 -4.36
N LEU A 35 -10.48 17.66 -3.80
CA LEU A 35 -10.48 16.83 -2.60
C LEU A 35 -11.41 15.63 -2.76
N ASN A 36 -10.87 14.44 -2.54
CA ASN A 36 -11.58 13.19 -2.67
C ASN A 36 -11.32 12.28 -1.45
N ILE A 37 -12.37 11.62 -0.99
CA ILE A 37 -12.29 10.59 0.05
C ILE A 37 -12.78 9.28 -0.54
N ALA A 38 -12.06 8.20 -0.27
CA ALA A 38 -12.50 6.85 -0.54
C ALA A 38 -12.34 5.99 0.71
N ALA A 39 -13.23 5.02 0.87
CA ALA A 39 -13.03 3.94 1.83
C ALA A 39 -13.50 2.63 1.22
N ALA A 40 -12.88 1.54 1.63
CA ALA A 40 -13.25 0.19 1.22
C ALA A 40 -13.05 -0.79 2.37
N CYS A 41 -13.91 -1.79 2.45
CA CYS A 41 -13.74 -2.95 3.31
C CYS A 41 -13.91 -4.24 2.50
N LEU A 42 -13.14 -5.26 2.87
CA LEU A 42 -13.15 -6.60 2.30
C LEU A 42 -13.22 -7.59 3.45
N GLY A 43 -14.16 -8.54 3.39
CA GLY A 43 -14.20 -9.70 4.28
C GLY A 43 -13.83 -10.97 3.53
N SER A 44 -13.23 -11.95 4.22
CA SER A 44 -13.02 -13.27 3.63
C SER A 44 -14.36 -13.97 3.36
N GLU A 45 -14.40 -14.81 2.32
CA GLU A 45 -15.59 -15.62 2.04
C GLU A 45 -15.75 -16.72 3.10
N ALA A 46 -16.92 -16.75 3.76
CA ALA A 46 -17.25 -17.66 4.86
C ALA A 46 -17.59 -19.10 4.39
N ASN A 47 -16.85 -19.63 3.42
CA ASN A 47 -17.13 -20.91 2.76
C ASN A 47 -16.70 -22.12 3.61
N VAL A 48 -16.00 -21.88 4.72
CA VAL A 48 -15.51 -22.88 5.65
C VAL A 48 -16.17 -22.60 7.01
N ALA A 49 -16.93 -23.56 7.54
CA ALA A 49 -17.49 -23.46 8.87
C ALA A 49 -16.35 -23.48 9.91
N GLY A 50 -16.00 -22.30 10.45
CA GLY A 50 -14.91 -22.09 11.40
C GLY A 50 -14.62 -20.60 11.60
N ASN A 51 -13.81 -20.25 12.62
CA ASN A 51 -13.40 -18.88 12.97
C ASN A 51 -12.45 -18.21 11.94
N ASP A 52 -12.45 -18.67 10.68
CA ASP A 52 -11.51 -18.25 9.63
C ASP A 52 -11.95 -16.95 8.93
N VAL A 53 -12.28 -15.93 9.73
CA VAL A 53 -12.75 -14.63 9.23
C VAL A 53 -11.61 -13.62 9.23
N GLY A 54 -11.12 -13.27 8.05
CA GLY A 54 -10.26 -12.12 7.82
C GLY A 54 -11.08 -10.89 7.44
N LEU A 55 -10.67 -9.71 7.90
CA LEU A 55 -11.25 -8.44 7.51
C LEU A 55 -10.14 -7.47 7.12
N ALA A 56 -10.34 -6.69 6.07
CA ALA A 56 -9.47 -5.59 5.74
C ALA A 56 -10.29 -4.33 5.44
N GLY A 57 -9.78 -3.18 5.87
CA GLY A 57 -10.32 -1.86 5.60
C GLY A 57 -9.23 -0.95 5.07
N SER A 58 -9.61 0.00 4.22
CA SER A 58 -8.73 1.03 3.68
C SER A 58 -9.49 2.34 3.60
N ASP A 59 -8.90 3.40 4.13
CA ASP A 59 -9.36 4.78 3.98
C ASP A 59 -8.30 5.56 3.21
N LYS A 60 -8.73 6.37 2.23
CA LYS A 60 -7.85 7.20 1.41
C LYS A 60 -8.40 8.61 1.31
N LEU A 61 -7.53 9.58 1.59
CA LEU A 61 -7.76 11.00 1.32
C LEU A 61 -6.83 11.43 0.19
N THR A 62 -7.37 12.01 -0.88
CA THR A 62 -6.60 12.52 -2.02
C THR A 62 -6.84 14.01 -2.19
N PHE A 63 -5.76 14.78 -2.29
CA PHE A 63 -5.78 16.22 -2.49
C PHE A 63 -4.95 16.63 -3.71
N THR A 64 -5.59 17.34 -4.64
CA THR A 64 -5.03 17.78 -5.92
C THR A 64 -5.36 19.26 -6.10
N PRO A 65 -4.58 20.18 -5.49
CA PRO A 65 -4.88 21.63 -5.50
C PRO A 65 -4.76 22.30 -6.89
N GLY A 66 -4.32 21.56 -7.90
CA GLY A 66 -4.21 21.96 -9.29
C GLY A 66 -3.56 20.83 -10.11
N ASP A 67 -3.18 21.11 -11.35
CA ASP A 67 -2.78 20.05 -12.29
C ASP A 67 -1.38 19.46 -12.04
N LYS A 68 -0.58 20.10 -11.16
CA LYS A 68 0.83 19.72 -10.94
C LYS A 68 1.09 18.94 -9.68
N VAL A 69 0.21 19.01 -8.68
CA VAL A 69 0.46 18.46 -7.34
C VAL A 69 -0.61 17.43 -7.03
N THR A 70 -0.20 16.25 -6.58
CA THR A 70 -1.11 15.26 -6.00
C THR A 70 -0.53 14.80 -4.67
N LEU A 71 -1.36 14.82 -3.64
CA LEU A 71 -1.06 14.30 -2.31
C LEU A 71 -2.11 13.26 -1.97
N ALA A 72 -1.70 12.16 -1.36
CA ALA A 72 -2.64 11.19 -0.82
C ALA A 72 -2.16 10.66 0.52
N ALA A 73 -3.09 10.50 1.46
CA ALA A 73 -2.89 9.79 2.70
C ALA A 73 -3.78 8.54 2.68
N THR A 74 -3.25 7.43 3.18
CA THR A 74 -3.97 6.16 3.29
C THR A 74 -3.80 5.59 4.69
N TYR A 75 -4.87 5.06 5.25
CA TYR A 75 -4.84 4.18 6.39
C TYR A 75 -5.40 2.83 5.98
N ASN A 76 -4.74 1.75 6.37
CA ASN A 76 -5.21 0.39 6.14
C ASN A 76 -5.23 -0.33 7.48
N TYR A 77 -6.27 -1.13 7.65
CA TYR A 77 -6.41 -2.04 8.76
C TYR A 77 -6.64 -3.44 8.21
N ALA A 78 -6.02 -4.44 8.79
CA ALA A 78 -6.36 -5.82 8.51
C ALA A 78 -6.35 -6.64 9.80
N TYR A 79 -7.27 -7.60 9.85
CA TYR A 79 -7.29 -8.66 10.85
C TYR A 79 -7.23 -9.99 10.12
N TYR A 80 -6.30 -10.83 10.56
CA TYR A 80 -6.12 -12.19 10.08
C TYR A 80 -6.36 -13.12 11.27
N SER A 81 -7.33 -14.02 11.16
CA SER A 81 -7.55 -15.05 12.16
C SER A 81 -6.52 -16.17 12.02
N ALA A 82 -6.16 -16.82 13.13
CA ALA A 82 -5.36 -18.04 13.12
C ALA A 82 -5.94 -19.07 12.14
N GLY A 83 -5.11 -19.66 11.27
CA GLY A 83 -5.57 -20.60 10.24
C GLY A 83 -6.31 -19.98 9.04
N GLY A 84 -6.66 -18.69 9.12
CA GLY A 84 -7.33 -17.95 8.05
C GLY A 84 -6.40 -17.56 6.89
N ALA A 85 -7.01 -17.21 5.75
CA ALA A 85 -6.29 -16.70 4.59
C ALA A 85 -5.47 -15.45 4.94
N GLY A 86 -4.15 -15.52 4.76
CA GLY A 86 -3.21 -14.43 5.02
C GLY A 86 -2.48 -14.47 6.37
N ALA A 87 -2.91 -15.29 7.34
CA ALA A 87 -2.24 -15.42 8.64
C ALA A 87 -0.93 -16.24 8.58
N GLY A 88 -0.82 -17.19 7.63
CA GLY A 88 0.38 -18.02 7.44
C GLY A 88 0.80 -18.88 8.64
N GLY A 89 0.04 -18.86 9.75
CA GLY A 89 0.39 -19.46 11.03
C GLY A 89 -0.82 -19.72 11.94
N SER A 90 -0.53 -20.23 13.14
CA SER A 90 -1.51 -20.64 14.15
C SER A 90 -1.98 -19.52 15.07
N GLU A 91 -1.60 -18.28 14.79
CA GLU A 91 -1.96 -17.10 15.57
C GLU A 91 -2.72 -16.10 14.71
N SER A 92 -3.57 -15.33 15.36
CA SER A 92 -4.31 -14.24 14.78
C SER A 92 -3.49 -12.96 14.90
N TYR A 93 -3.53 -12.12 13.87
CA TYR A 93 -2.76 -10.88 13.82
C TYR A 93 -3.64 -9.69 13.44
N GLY A 94 -3.46 -8.58 14.15
CA GLY A 94 -3.95 -7.27 13.74
C GLY A 94 -2.83 -6.49 13.04
N VAL A 95 -3.14 -5.85 11.93
CA VAL A 95 -2.21 -5.00 11.18
C VAL A 95 -2.81 -3.61 11.01
N ASN A 96 -2.04 -2.59 11.34
CA ASN A 96 -2.35 -1.19 11.07
C ASN A 96 -1.27 -0.62 10.18
N ALA A 97 -1.63 0.06 9.09
CA ALA A 97 -0.67 0.67 8.19
C ALA A 97 -1.08 2.06 7.75
N PHE A 98 -0.13 2.97 7.83
CA PHE A 98 -0.26 4.35 7.36
C PHE A 98 0.60 4.53 6.11
N GLY A 99 0.12 5.34 5.18
CA GLY A 99 0.82 5.65 3.95
C GLY A 99 0.60 7.10 3.56
N VAL A 100 1.63 7.72 3.03
CA VAL A 100 1.56 9.00 2.33
C VAL A 100 2.17 8.85 0.96
N ASN A 101 1.57 9.52 -0.02
CA ASN A 101 2.03 9.55 -1.40
C ASN A 101 2.03 11.01 -1.84
N ALA A 102 3.06 11.40 -2.58
CA ALA A 102 3.17 12.72 -3.13
C ALA A 102 3.70 12.65 -4.57
N GLY A 103 3.18 13.52 -5.42
CA GLY A 103 3.61 13.69 -6.80
C GLY A 103 3.63 15.16 -7.17
N TYR A 104 4.67 15.56 -7.88
CA TYR A 104 4.82 16.91 -8.39
C TYR A 104 5.36 16.92 -9.83
N VAL A 105 4.66 17.63 -10.71
CA VAL A 105 5.10 17.94 -12.07
C VAL A 105 5.98 19.19 -12.03
N ILE A 106 7.28 19.00 -12.21
CA ILE A 106 8.24 20.10 -12.23
C ILE A 106 8.06 20.87 -13.56
N VAL A 107 8.13 20.14 -14.67
CA VAL A 107 7.84 20.60 -16.03
C VAL A 107 7.16 19.48 -16.81
N SER A 108 6.58 19.75 -17.99
CA SER A 108 5.83 18.73 -18.76
C SER A 108 6.62 17.45 -19.07
N LYS A 109 7.96 17.52 -19.10
CA LYS A 109 8.88 16.39 -19.33
C LYS A 109 9.61 15.89 -18.08
N LEU A 110 9.25 16.36 -16.89
CA LEU A 110 9.88 15.93 -15.64
C LEU A 110 8.89 15.98 -14.47
N ASN A 111 8.70 14.83 -13.83
CA ASN A 111 7.97 14.72 -12.57
C ASN A 111 8.83 14.05 -11.49
N ILE A 112 8.48 14.35 -10.23
CA ILE A 112 8.99 13.65 -9.06
C ILE A 112 7.79 13.08 -8.31
N SER A 113 7.89 11.84 -7.84
CA SER A 113 6.87 11.24 -7.01
C SER A 113 7.48 10.30 -5.98
N GLY A 114 6.71 9.91 -4.98
CA GLY A 114 7.19 8.99 -3.96
C GLY A 114 6.13 8.66 -2.94
N TRP A 115 6.46 7.72 -2.09
CA TRP A 115 5.63 7.31 -0.96
C TRP A 115 6.49 7.03 0.25
N ALA A 116 5.86 7.12 1.42
CA ALA A 116 6.37 6.59 2.66
C ALA A 116 5.23 5.89 3.40
N GLY A 117 5.56 4.84 4.13
CA GLY A 117 4.59 4.01 4.80
C GLY A 117 5.14 3.42 6.09
N TRP A 118 4.26 3.25 7.06
CA TRP A 118 4.58 2.61 8.33
C TRP A 118 3.47 1.64 8.72
N GLY A 119 3.82 0.37 8.86
CA GLY A 119 2.94 -0.71 9.30
C GLY A 119 3.34 -1.21 10.69
N PHE A 120 2.34 -1.65 11.44
CA PHE A 120 2.48 -2.31 12.73
C PHE A 120 1.65 -3.59 12.71
N SER A 121 2.21 -4.68 13.20
CA SER A 121 1.54 -5.97 13.34
C SER A 121 1.60 -6.42 14.80
N GLU A 122 0.51 -6.93 15.33
CA GLU A 122 0.43 -7.43 16.71
C GLU A 122 -0.29 -8.77 16.73
N SER A 123 0.32 -9.78 17.36
CA SER A 123 -0.36 -11.04 17.65
C SER A 123 -1.50 -10.81 18.62
N LYS A 124 -2.61 -11.53 18.43
CA LYS A 124 -3.73 -11.54 19.38
C LYS A 124 -3.68 -12.75 20.32
N ASP A 125 -2.77 -13.67 20.06
CA ASP A 125 -2.62 -14.91 20.82
C ASP A 125 -1.30 -14.94 21.63
N SER A 126 -0.35 -14.05 21.33
CA SER A 126 0.94 -13.91 22.01
C SER A 126 1.33 -12.44 22.20
N ASN A 127 2.46 -12.17 22.88
CA ASN A 127 2.98 -10.81 23.13
C ASN A 127 3.98 -10.37 22.05
N ASP A 128 3.79 -10.83 20.81
CA ASP A 128 4.68 -10.57 19.68
C ASP A 128 4.17 -9.35 18.86
N ASP A 129 4.98 -8.29 18.76
CA ASP A 129 4.78 -7.09 17.89
C ASP A 129 5.88 -6.81 16.81
N GLY A 130 5.44 -6.42 15.62
CA GLY A 130 6.29 -6.18 14.45
C GLY A 130 6.02 -4.80 13.85
N ASP A 131 7.03 -4.21 13.24
CA ASP A 131 6.91 -2.93 12.57
C ASP A 131 7.65 -2.89 11.23
N LEU A 132 7.12 -2.09 10.30
CA LEU A 132 7.72 -1.91 8.99
C LEU A 132 7.54 -0.49 8.51
N PHE A 133 8.64 0.24 8.44
CA PHE A 133 8.74 1.49 7.68
C PHE A 133 9.28 1.22 6.27
N ASN A 134 8.67 1.82 5.26
CA ASN A 134 9.20 1.80 3.91
C ASN A 134 9.03 3.16 3.23
N TRP A 135 9.88 3.43 2.27
CA TRP A 135 9.74 4.63 1.45
C TRP A 135 10.35 4.41 0.07
N ALA A 136 9.97 5.29 -0.84
CA ALA A 136 10.64 5.43 -2.12
C ALA A 136 10.41 6.80 -2.74
N VAL A 137 11.30 7.15 -3.65
CA VAL A 137 11.24 8.35 -4.48
C VAL A 137 11.56 7.96 -5.91
N ARG A 138 10.90 8.62 -6.84
CA ARG A 138 11.05 8.46 -8.28
C ARG A 138 11.21 9.80 -8.96
N LEU A 139 12.05 9.83 -9.98
CA LEU A 139 12.06 10.83 -11.03
C LEU A 139 11.53 10.21 -12.33
N GLY A 140 10.51 10.82 -12.92
CA GLY A 140 9.92 10.41 -14.18
C GLY A 140 10.21 11.41 -15.30
N LEU A 141 10.62 10.90 -16.45
CA LEU A 141 10.95 11.64 -17.67
C LEU A 141 10.06 11.14 -18.82
N PRO A 142 8.85 11.71 -18.99
CA PRO A 142 8.04 11.47 -20.18
C PRO A 142 8.75 11.97 -21.45
N ASP A 143 8.48 11.30 -22.57
CA ASP A 143 9.05 11.54 -23.89
C ASP A 143 10.59 11.56 -23.90
N LEU A 144 11.20 10.61 -23.18
CA LEU A 144 12.65 10.50 -23.10
C LEU A 144 13.21 9.96 -24.42
N LEU A 145 14.06 10.75 -25.08
CA LEU A 145 14.64 10.51 -26.42
C LEU A 145 13.64 10.56 -27.59
N ARG A 146 12.41 10.07 -27.43
CA ARG A 146 11.35 10.08 -28.45
C ARG A 146 9.98 10.28 -27.81
N GLU A 147 9.08 10.92 -28.52
CA GLU A 147 7.67 11.05 -28.13
C GLU A 147 7.04 9.66 -27.92
N GLY A 148 6.35 9.49 -26.79
CA GLY A 148 5.78 8.23 -26.32
C GLY A 148 6.72 7.37 -25.46
N ASN A 149 8.03 7.65 -25.43
CA ASN A 149 8.96 6.91 -24.57
C ASN A 149 8.94 7.45 -23.14
N PHE A 150 8.98 6.56 -22.15
CA PHE A 150 9.13 6.96 -20.75
C PHE A 150 10.42 6.42 -20.17
N GLY A 151 11.16 7.26 -19.46
CA GLY A 151 12.30 6.83 -18.65
C GLY A 151 12.21 7.38 -17.23
N GLY A 152 13.01 6.84 -16.32
CA GLY A 152 13.02 7.33 -14.95
C GLY A 152 14.01 6.60 -14.06
N PHE A 153 14.18 7.15 -12.87
CA PHE A 153 14.98 6.58 -11.81
C PHE A 153 14.11 6.39 -10.57
N SER A 154 14.29 5.28 -9.86
CA SER A 154 13.62 5.02 -8.59
C SER A 154 14.62 4.56 -7.54
N ALA A 155 14.49 5.12 -6.34
CA ALA A 155 15.19 4.69 -5.14
C ALA A 155 14.15 4.32 -4.09
N TRP A 156 14.37 3.22 -3.36
CA TRP A 156 13.43 2.70 -2.38
C TRP A 156 14.16 2.00 -1.25
N ARG A 157 13.52 1.90 -0.09
CA ARG A 157 14.06 1.17 1.06
C ARG A 157 12.97 0.71 2.03
N PHE A 158 13.29 -0.40 2.69
CA PHE A 158 12.52 -0.98 3.78
C PHE A 158 13.36 -1.02 5.06
N PHE A 159 12.74 -0.74 6.19
CA PHE A 159 13.29 -0.79 7.53
C PHE A 159 12.23 -1.36 8.46
N GLY A 160 12.55 -2.35 9.27
CA GLY A 160 11.54 -2.86 10.20
C GLY A 160 11.99 -4.11 10.91
N ARG A 161 11.31 -4.39 12.01
CA ARG A 161 11.39 -5.65 12.72
C ARG A 161 10.26 -6.55 12.23
N TRP A 162 10.62 -7.55 11.44
CA TRP A 162 9.72 -8.66 11.11
C TRP A 162 9.89 -9.78 12.14
N PHE A 163 8.79 -10.40 12.56
CA PHE A 163 8.90 -11.69 13.20
C PHE A 163 9.25 -12.77 12.21
N TYR A 164 10.31 -13.47 12.55
CA TYR A 164 10.64 -14.77 12.04
C TYR A 164 10.71 -15.70 13.26
N GLN A 165 9.58 -16.10 13.83
CA GLN A 165 9.53 -17.37 14.57
C GLN A 165 9.45 -18.51 13.56
N GLN A 166 10.51 -18.68 12.76
CA GLN A 166 10.81 -20.01 12.25
C GLN A 166 11.54 -20.76 13.37
N HIS A 167 10.78 -21.50 14.16
CA HIS A 167 11.29 -22.79 14.54
C HIS A 167 11.57 -23.55 13.24
N ARG A 168 12.87 -23.63 12.89
CA ARG A 168 13.55 -24.36 11.79
C ARG A 168 14.07 -23.47 10.65
N CYS A 169 15.38 -23.25 10.73
CA CYS A 169 16.32 -22.88 9.67
C CYS A 169 15.77 -22.83 8.24
N GLY A 170 15.69 -21.62 7.67
CA GLY A 170 15.55 -21.39 6.25
C GLY A 170 15.90 -19.95 5.89
N TRP A 171 17.13 -19.71 5.44
CA TRP A 171 17.57 -18.40 4.95
C TRP A 171 16.90 -18.11 3.59
N TYR A 172 16.04 -17.09 3.51
CA TYR A 172 15.63 -16.53 2.22
C TYR A 172 16.38 -15.24 1.92
N LYS A 173 17.32 -15.36 0.99
CA LYS A 173 18.01 -14.25 0.34
C LYS A 173 17.05 -13.66 -0.70
N LEU A 174 16.50 -12.48 -0.43
CA LEU A 174 15.79 -11.70 -1.44
C LEU A 174 16.80 -11.27 -2.51
N HIS A 175 16.89 -12.03 -3.59
CA HIS A 175 17.54 -11.60 -4.81
C HIS A 175 16.72 -10.47 -5.41
N GLY A 176 17.28 -9.26 -5.43
CA GLY A 176 16.87 -8.25 -6.39
C GLY A 176 17.22 -8.75 -7.79
N ASN A 177 16.22 -8.76 -8.68
CA ASN A 177 16.31 -8.88 -10.14
C ASN A 177 14.86 -8.83 -10.67
N GLN A 178 14.48 -8.04 -11.67
CA GLN A 178 15.17 -7.12 -12.57
C GLN A 178 14.25 -5.92 -12.86
#